data_AF-A0AA40G7K7-F1
#
_entry.id   AF-A0AA40G7K7-F1
#
_cell.length_a   1.000
_cell.length_b   1.000
_cell.length_c   1.000
_cell.angle_alpha   90.00
_cell.angle_beta   90.00
_cell.angle_gamma   90.00
#
_symmetry.space_group_name_H-M   'P 1'
#
loop_
_entity.id
_entity.type
_entity.pdbx_description
1 polymer ?
#
loop_
_entity_poly.entity_id
_entity_poly.type
_entity_poly.pdbx_seq_one_letter_code
_entity_poly.pdbx_strand_id
1 'polypeptide(L)'
;MSSSGNAFVEGGRLQKELSYTSEALGVAAASTHQLVIQTPRDLGANILHPAALKEHLAILKAATQVTVHLFDITWKLKDICYALNIPNFDMHYIDQIFDSIIPCAIITPLDCFWEGSKLLGPGYPVHIPGTQTHKPVQWTNLNPMWMLDEMKKLQFMFPFKTLEDYMKRAGITNGYQSKPCLDPTDPECPKTAPNKKSQQVSKQASKQASKQAGGQPSKRTLSPRL
;
A
#
# COMPACT_ATOMS: atom_id res chain seq x y z
N MET A 1 -33.05 36.28 -20.77
CA MET A 1 -31.57 36.27 -20.79
C MET A 1 -31.11 35.85 -19.40
N SER A 2 -30.70 34.59 -19.23
CA SER A 2 -30.14 34.11 -17.95
C SER A 2 -28.66 33.84 -18.21
N SER A 3 -27.80 34.68 -17.65
CA SER A 3 -26.34 34.56 -17.78
C SER A 3 -25.82 33.68 -16.66
N SER A 4 -25.33 32.50 -17.03
CA SER A 4 -24.48 31.64 -16.20
C SER A 4 -23.24 32.42 -15.74
N GLY A 5 -23.11 32.66 -14.44
CA GLY A 5 -22.00 33.40 -13.83
C GLY A 5 -20.93 32.46 -13.26
N ASN A 6 -19.69 32.65 -13.71
CA ASN A 6 -18.51 31.82 -13.45
C ASN A 6 -18.17 31.64 -11.97
N ALA A 7 -17.89 30.39 -11.56
CA ALA A 7 -17.50 30.00 -10.20
C ALA A 7 -16.01 30.29 -9.86
N PHE A 8 -15.24 30.87 -10.77
CA PHE A 8 -13.83 31.20 -10.59
C PHE A 8 -13.63 32.71 -10.73
N VAL A 9 -13.60 33.42 -9.60
CA VAL A 9 -13.32 34.86 -9.53
C VAL A 9 -12.09 35.06 -8.64
N GLU A 10 -11.06 35.73 -9.16
CA GLU A 10 -9.90 36.14 -8.36
C GLU A 10 -10.35 37.00 -7.17
N GLY A 11 -9.79 36.73 -5.98
CA GLY A 11 -10.23 37.37 -4.73
C GLY A 11 -11.51 36.78 -4.13
N GLY A 12 -12.09 35.75 -4.74
CA GLY A 12 -13.23 35.01 -4.19
C GLY A 12 -12.86 34.12 -2.98
N ARG A 13 -13.89 33.51 -2.38
CA ARG A 13 -13.74 32.63 -1.21
C ARG A 13 -12.70 31.52 -1.40
N LEU A 14 -12.69 30.89 -2.57
CA LEU A 14 -11.73 29.83 -2.91
C LEU A 14 -10.28 30.33 -2.86
N GLN A 15 -10.02 31.54 -3.37
CA GLN A 15 -8.67 32.11 -3.33
C GLN A 15 -8.24 32.37 -1.88
N LYS A 16 -9.14 32.88 -1.04
CA LYS A 16 -8.85 33.10 0.38
C LYS A 16 -8.57 31.79 1.14
N GLU A 17 -9.32 30.73 0.82
CA GLU A 17 -9.10 29.38 1.39
C GLU A 17 -7.79 28.75 0.88
N LEU A 18 -7.43 28.95 -0.40
CA LEU A 18 -6.15 28.50 -0.97
C LEU A 18 -4.95 29.25 -0.37
N SER A 19 -5.04 30.57 -0.22
CA SER A 19 -4.00 31.37 0.42
C SER A 19 -3.83 30.97 1.88
N TYR A 20 -4.94 30.82 2.63
CA TYR A 20 -4.88 30.37 4.02
C TYR A 20 -4.25 28.97 4.16
N THR A 21 -4.65 28.03 3.32
CA THR A 21 -4.08 26.67 3.36
C THR A 21 -2.60 26.66 2.94
N SER A 22 -2.22 27.47 1.95
CA SER A 22 -0.82 27.63 1.53
C SER A 22 0.05 28.30 2.59
N GLU A 23 -0.47 29.25 3.36
CA GLU A 23 0.25 29.91 4.45
C GLU A 23 0.40 28.98 5.66
N ALA A 24 -0.66 28.24 6.00
CA ALA A 24 -0.67 27.35 7.15
C ALA A 24 0.11 26.05 6.92
N LEU A 25 0.09 25.51 5.70
CA LEU A 25 0.64 24.19 5.36
C LEU A 25 1.79 24.23 4.32
N GLY A 26 2.14 25.41 3.81
CA GLY A 26 3.04 25.57 2.67
C GLY A 26 2.31 25.42 1.32
N VAL A 27 2.94 25.89 0.22
CA VAL A 27 2.38 25.83 -1.14
C VAL A 27 2.08 24.38 -1.48
N ALA A 28 0.80 24.02 -1.38
CA ALA A 28 0.24 22.70 -1.66
C ALA A 28 1.20 21.55 -1.37
N ALA A 29 1.26 21.12 -0.10
CA ALA A 29 1.63 19.76 0.27
C ALA A 29 0.61 18.72 -0.26
N ALA A 30 0.17 18.88 -1.50
CA ALA A 30 -0.56 17.89 -2.24
C ALA A 30 0.49 16.87 -2.68
N SER A 31 0.54 15.72 -2.00
CA SER A 31 1.23 14.55 -2.51
C SER A 31 0.93 14.43 -4.01
N THR A 32 1.96 14.52 -4.84
CA THR A 32 1.79 14.36 -6.28
C THR A 32 1.55 12.87 -6.52
N HIS A 33 0.30 12.53 -6.83
CA HIS A 33 -0.07 11.14 -7.07
C HIS A 33 0.42 10.74 -8.45
N GLN A 34 1.27 9.72 -8.52
CA GLN A 34 1.59 9.06 -9.77
C GLN A 34 0.55 7.98 -10.04
N LEU A 35 -0.10 8.04 -11.20
CA LEU A 35 -1.23 7.17 -11.53
C LEU A 35 -0.87 6.25 -12.71
N VAL A 36 -1.15 4.96 -12.54
CA VAL A 36 -1.07 3.95 -13.61
C VAL A 36 -2.47 3.36 -13.79
N ILE A 37 -3.05 3.57 -14.96
CA ILE A 37 -4.39 3.10 -15.31
C ILE A 37 -4.26 2.08 -16.44
N GLN A 38 -4.73 0.85 -16.19
CA GLN A 38 -4.82 -0.18 -17.22
C GLN A 38 -6.25 -0.23 -17.74
N THR A 39 -6.40 -0.26 -19.06
CA THR A 39 -7.69 -0.39 -19.74
C THR A 39 -7.67 -1.59 -20.69
N PRO A 40 -8.81 -2.27 -20.87
CA PRO A 40 -8.92 -3.32 -21.87
C PRO A 40 -8.77 -2.72 -23.28
N ARG A 41 -8.20 -3.49 -24.22
CA ARG A 41 -8.08 -3.06 -25.62
C ARG A 41 -9.43 -3.01 -26.32
N ASP A 42 -10.28 -4.00 -26.04
CA ASP A 42 -11.62 -4.11 -26.61
C ASP A 42 -12.65 -3.41 -25.73
N LEU A 43 -13.51 -2.61 -26.37
CA LEU A 43 -14.61 -1.92 -25.71
C LEU A 43 -15.56 -2.92 -25.04
N GLY A 44 -15.77 -2.75 -23.73
CA GLY A 44 -16.67 -3.59 -22.94
C GLY A 44 -16.08 -4.91 -22.44
N ALA A 45 -14.81 -5.21 -22.74
CA ALA A 45 -14.13 -6.38 -22.16
C ALA A 45 -13.88 -6.18 -20.66
N ASN A 46 -14.05 -7.25 -19.89
CA ASN A 46 -13.81 -7.23 -18.44
C ASN A 46 -12.30 -7.33 -18.16
N ILE A 47 -11.75 -6.41 -17.38
CA ILE A 47 -10.34 -6.40 -16.95
C ILE A 47 -10.08 -7.17 -15.65
N LEU A 48 -11.14 -7.57 -14.94
CA LEU A 48 -11.04 -8.22 -13.62
C LEU A 48 -10.84 -9.73 -13.74
N HIS A 49 -9.79 -10.13 -14.44
CA HIS A 49 -9.33 -11.51 -14.52
C HIS A 49 -7.84 -11.62 -14.16
N PRO A 50 -7.36 -12.79 -13.71
CA PRO A 50 -6.00 -12.94 -13.21
C PRO A 50 -4.92 -12.53 -14.20
N ALA A 51 -5.10 -12.82 -15.50
CA ALA A 51 -4.10 -12.45 -16.51
C ALA A 51 -3.89 -10.92 -16.60
N ALA A 52 -4.96 -10.13 -16.60
CA ALA A 52 -4.85 -8.67 -16.64
C ALA A 52 -4.25 -8.12 -15.34
N LEU A 53 -4.60 -8.67 -14.17
CA LEU A 53 -3.99 -8.28 -12.90
C LEU A 53 -2.50 -8.65 -12.82
N LYS A 54 -2.08 -9.79 -13.40
CA LYS A 54 -0.66 -10.15 -13.52
C LYS A 54 0.09 -9.20 -14.45
N GLU A 55 -0.53 -8.77 -15.54
CA GLU A 55 0.03 -7.74 -16.42
C GLU A 55 0.17 -6.41 -15.66
N HIS A 56 -0.85 -6.00 -14.90
CA HIS A 56 -0.78 -4.83 -14.02
C HIS A 56 0.39 -4.91 -13.04
N LEU A 57 0.58 -6.07 -12.41
CA LEU A 57 1.69 -6.33 -11.50
C LEU A 57 3.04 -6.17 -12.20
N ALA A 58 3.20 -6.69 -13.42
CA ALA A 58 4.45 -6.59 -14.17
C ALA A 58 4.78 -5.13 -14.50
N ILE A 59 3.77 -4.34 -14.92
CA ILE A 59 3.92 -2.90 -15.19
C ILE A 59 4.31 -2.16 -13.91
N LEU A 60 3.60 -2.39 -12.81
CA LEU A 60 3.90 -1.75 -11.54
C LEU A 60 5.30 -2.11 -11.03
N LYS A 61 5.73 -3.37 -11.18
CA LYS A 61 7.07 -3.80 -10.81
C LYS A 61 8.15 -3.08 -11.63
N ALA A 62 7.93 -2.91 -12.93
CA ALA A 62 8.85 -2.14 -13.77
C ALA A 62 8.87 -0.66 -13.35
N ALA A 63 7.70 -0.07 -13.05
CA ALA A 63 7.57 1.32 -12.63
C ALA A 63 8.24 1.59 -11.27
N THR A 64 8.15 0.67 -10.32
CA THR A 64 8.75 0.84 -8.98
C THR A 64 10.26 0.63 -8.96
N GLN A 65 10.83 -0.02 -9.97
CA GLN A 65 12.26 -0.31 -10.09
C GLN A 65 13.05 0.74 -10.87
N VAL A 66 12.40 1.83 -11.29
CA VAL A 66 13.07 2.94 -11.97
C VAL A 66 14.07 3.62 -11.04
N THR A 67 15.28 3.84 -11.55
CA THR A 67 16.36 4.56 -10.88
C THR A 67 16.77 5.77 -11.69
N VAL A 68 17.05 6.89 -11.03
CA VAL A 68 17.52 8.13 -11.66
C VAL A 68 18.88 8.49 -11.08
N HIS A 69 19.86 8.76 -11.94
CA HIS A 69 21.18 9.25 -11.53
C HIS A 69 21.22 10.77 -11.67
N LEU A 70 21.37 11.48 -10.55
CA LEU A 70 21.41 12.94 -10.53
C LEU A 70 22.37 13.41 -9.43
N PHE A 71 23.29 14.34 -9.76
CA PHE A 71 24.31 14.87 -8.85
C PHE A 71 25.16 13.77 -8.18
N ASP A 72 25.62 12.79 -8.97
CA ASP A 72 26.40 11.63 -8.50
C ASP A 72 25.68 10.74 -7.46
N ILE A 73 24.37 10.93 -7.28
CA ILE A 73 23.52 10.14 -6.39
C ILE A 73 22.52 9.34 -7.25
N THR A 74 22.36 8.06 -6.89
CA THR A 74 21.33 7.20 -7.50
C THR A 74 20.08 7.24 -6.65
N TRP A 75 19.01 7.82 -7.19
CA TRP A 75 17.71 7.92 -6.55
C TRP A 75 16.82 6.76 -7.00
N LYS A 76 16.20 6.09 -6.04
CA LYS A 76 15.18 5.05 -6.24
C LYS A 76 13.83 5.58 -5.79
N LEU A 77 12.76 4.85 -6.14
CA LEU A 77 11.42 5.18 -5.63
C LEU A 77 11.39 5.29 -4.10
N LYS A 78 12.13 4.42 -3.40
CA LYS A 78 12.22 4.42 -1.93
C LYS A 78 12.75 5.73 -1.33
N ASP A 79 13.58 6.46 -2.08
CA ASP A 79 14.22 7.69 -1.59
C ASP A 79 13.30 8.91 -1.74
N ILE A 80 12.22 8.79 -2.53
CA ILE A 80 11.33 9.91 -2.91
C ILE A 80 9.88 9.65 -2.48
N CYS A 81 9.49 8.39 -2.27
CA CYS A 81 8.11 8.02 -2.01
C CYS A 81 7.63 8.51 -0.64
N TYR A 82 6.32 8.72 -0.54
CA TYR A 82 5.66 8.90 0.74
C TYR A 82 5.65 7.57 1.50
N ALA A 83 6.28 7.54 2.67
CA ALA A 83 6.27 6.42 3.61
C ALA A 83 5.53 6.80 4.91
N LEU A 84 5.02 5.81 5.63
CA LEU A 84 4.36 6.04 6.91
C LEU A 84 5.38 6.38 7.99
N ASN A 85 5.06 7.39 8.81
CA ASN A 85 5.85 7.69 10.00
C ASN A 85 5.72 6.55 11.02
N ILE A 86 6.86 6.03 11.47
CA ILE A 86 6.95 5.07 12.56
C ILE A 86 7.34 5.73 13.88
N PRO A 87 6.99 5.12 15.02
CA PRO A 87 7.52 5.55 16.31
C PRO A 87 9.05 5.40 16.32
N ASN A 88 9.75 6.42 16.82
CA ASN A 88 11.17 6.28 17.15
C ASN A 88 11.31 5.40 18.40
N PHE A 89 12.18 4.40 18.33
CA PHE A 89 12.46 3.48 19.43
C PHE A 89 13.78 3.78 20.15
N ASP A 90 14.50 4.82 19.76
CA ASP A 90 15.81 5.23 20.26
C ASP A 90 16.84 4.09 20.20
N MET A 91 16.72 3.25 19.17
CA MET A 91 17.52 2.03 18.99
C MET A 91 17.94 1.94 17.52
N HIS A 92 19.09 2.53 17.18
CA HIS A 92 19.56 2.70 15.80
C HIS A 92 19.48 1.44 14.93
N TYR A 93 19.78 0.26 15.50
CA TYR A 93 19.70 -1.00 14.78
C TYR A 93 18.27 -1.37 14.37
N ILE A 94 17.31 -1.10 15.25
CA ILE A 94 15.89 -1.36 14.99
C ILE A 94 15.32 -0.32 14.03
N ASP A 95 15.71 0.93 14.17
CA ASP A 95 15.29 2.00 13.26
C ASP A 95 15.74 1.69 11.83
N GLN A 96 16.98 1.23 11.63
CA GLN A 96 17.49 0.80 10.32
C GLN A 96 16.71 -0.40 9.74
N ILE A 97 16.27 -1.34 10.58
CA ILE A 97 15.42 -2.46 10.15
C ILE A 97 14.07 -1.94 9.68
N PHE A 98 13.45 -1.04 10.44
CA PHE A 98 12.16 -0.47 10.06
C PHE A 98 12.27 0.38 8.80
N ASP A 99 13.26 1.26 8.69
CA ASP A 99 13.52 2.02 7.46
C ASP A 99 13.69 1.09 6.26
N SER A 100 14.27 -0.10 6.47
CA SER A 100 14.41 -1.12 5.44
C SER A 100 13.07 -1.77 5.07
N ILE A 101 12.24 -2.13 6.05
CA ILE A 101 10.99 -2.91 5.86
C ILE A 101 9.79 -2.04 5.47
N ILE A 102 9.70 -0.79 5.96
CA ILE A 102 8.55 0.08 5.72
C ILE A 102 8.40 0.32 4.21
N PRO A 103 7.23 -0.02 3.63
CA PRO A 103 7.02 0.14 2.21
C PRO A 103 6.64 1.58 1.88
N CYS A 104 6.90 1.96 0.64
CA CYS A 104 6.26 3.12 0.01
C CYS A 104 4.74 2.94 0.01
N ALA A 105 4.01 4.04 0.17
CA ALA A 105 2.56 4.05 0.03
C ALA A 105 2.18 3.86 -1.45
N ILE A 106 1.87 2.62 -1.83
CA ILE A 106 1.35 2.25 -3.15
C ILE A 106 -0.07 1.74 -2.94
N ILE A 107 -1.05 2.40 -3.57
CA ILE A 107 -2.44 1.97 -3.54
C ILE A 107 -2.72 1.23 -4.84
N THR A 108 -3.01 -0.07 -4.76
CA THR A 108 -3.21 -0.90 -5.95
C THR A 108 -4.33 -1.92 -5.74
N PRO A 109 -5.11 -2.28 -6.78
CA PRO A 109 -6.07 -3.39 -6.68
C PRO A 109 -5.39 -4.72 -6.28
N LEU A 110 -4.08 -4.83 -6.46
CA LEU A 110 -3.26 -5.97 -6.04
C LEU A 110 -3.11 -6.10 -4.53
N ASP A 111 -3.45 -5.07 -3.75
CA ASP A 111 -3.44 -5.12 -2.28
C ASP A 111 -4.47 -6.13 -1.73
N CYS A 112 -5.42 -6.60 -2.54
CA CYS A 112 -6.33 -7.69 -2.15
C CYS A 112 -5.71 -9.08 -2.30
N PHE A 113 -4.57 -9.20 -2.98
CA PHE A 113 -3.92 -10.46 -3.32
C PHE A 113 -2.53 -10.56 -2.70
N TRP A 114 -2.00 -11.78 -2.58
CA TRP A 114 -0.65 -12.00 -2.08
C TRP A 114 0.42 -11.33 -2.98
N GLU A 115 0.21 -11.29 -4.30
CA GLU A 115 1.13 -10.70 -5.27
C GLU A 115 1.44 -9.22 -5.02
N GLY A 116 0.54 -8.47 -4.37
CA GLY A 116 0.81 -7.09 -3.95
C GLY A 116 2.05 -6.97 -3.06
N SER A 117 2.37 -8.02 -2.28
CA SER A 117 3.60 -8.05 -1.46
C SER A 117 4.88 -7.95 -2.29
N LYS A 118 4.86 -8.39 -3.56
CA LYS A 118 6.02 -8.34 -4.46
C LYS A 118 6.38 -6.92 -4.87
N LEU A 119 5.47 -5.96 -4.71
CA LEU A 119 5.69 -4.54 -5.00
C LEU A 119 6.32 -3.79 -3.82
N LEU A 120 6.10 -4.30 -2.61
CA LEU A 120 6.49 -3.64 -1.36
C LEU A 120 7.87 -4.07 -0.86
N GLY A 121 8.47 -5.08 -1.50
CA GLY A 121 9.69 -5.72 -1.04
C GLY A 121 10.84 -4.73 -0.88
N PRO A 122 11.64 -4.83 0.20
CA PRO A 122 12.88 -4.10 0.26
C PRO A 122 13.80 -4.60 -0.88
N GLY A 123 14.48 -3.67 -1.55
CA GLY A 123 15.47 -4.02 -2.58
C GLY A 123 16.64 -4.85 -2.04
N TYR A 124 16.80 -4.90 -0.71
CA TYR A 124 17.77 -5.75 -0.04
C TYR A 124 17.13 -6.59 1.08
N PRO A 125 17.46 -7.89 1.16
CA PRO A 125 17.00 -8.78 2.20
C PRO A 125 17.40 -8.33 3.62
N VAL A 126 16.41 -8.13 4.52
CA VAL A 126 16.70 -7.79 5.93
C VAL A 126 16.88 -9.06 6.74
N HIS A 127 17.96 -9.14 7.51
CA HIS A 127 18.25 -10.25 8.40
C HIS A 127 17.95 -9.81 9.84
N ILE A 128 16.99 -10.48 10.50
CA ILE A 128 16.65 -10.18 11.90
C ILE A 128 17.43 -11.17 12.79
N PRO A 129 18.38 -10.70 13.62
CA PRO A 129 19.15 -11.54 14.52
C PRO A 129 18.24 -12.28 15.50
N GLY A 130 18.55 -13.56 15.76
CA GLY A 130 17.84 -14.37 16.75
C GLY A 130 16.55 -15.04 16.25
N THR A 131 16.05 -14.71 15.06
CA THR A 131 14.96 -15.50 14.47
C THR A 131 15.50 -16.82 13.90
N GLN A 132 14.82 -17.94 14.16
CA GLN A 132 15.24 -19.27 13.66
C GLN A 132 15.18 -19.39 12.13
N THR A 133 14.58 -18.41 11.46
CA THR A 133 14.52 -18.35 10.01
C THR A 133 15.77 -17.64 9.48
N HIS A 134 16.79 -18.41 9.06
CA HIS A 134 17.92 -17.92 8.25
C HIS A 134 17.52 -17.31 6.88
N LYS A 135 16.22 -17.13 6.64
CA LYS A 135 15.70 -16.55 5.40
C LYS A 135 15.57 -15.05 5.56
N PRO A 136 15.94 -14.29 4.53
CA PRO A 136 15.75 -12.87 4.58
C PRO A 136 14.29 -12.47 4.61
N VAL A 137 13.98 -11.45 5.40
CA VAL A 137 12.63 -10.95 5.59
C VAL A 137 12.25 -10.06 4.41
N GLN A 138 11.12 -10.40 3.78
CA GLN A 138 10.48 -9.65 2.71
C GLN A 138 8.96 -9.66 2.92
N TRP A 139 8.24 -8.70 2.36
CA TRP A 139 6.77 -8.69 2.47
C TRP A 139 6.09 -9.96 1.93
N THR A 140 6.75 -10.68 1.01
CA THR A 140 6.31 -11.97 0.45
C THR A 140 6.27 -13.10 1.48
N ASN A 141 7.13 -13.07 2.50
CA ASN A 141 7.27 -14.09 3.55
C ASN A 141 7.02 -13.56 4.98
N LEU A 142 6.81 -12.26 5.15
CA LEU A 142 6.61 -11.61 6.44
C LEU A 142 5.18 -11.78 6.95
N ASN A 143 5.07 -12.35 8.16
CA ASN A 143 3.89 -12.25 9.01
C ASN A 143 4.21 -11.35 10.21
N PRO A 144 3.74 -10.09 10.25
CA PRO A 144 4.09 -9.13 11.32
C PRO A 144 3.74 -9.62 12.73
N MET A 145 2.58 -10.25 12.91
CA MET A 145 2.15 -10.77 14.22
C MET A 145 3.03 -11.93 14.69
N TRP A 146 3.30 -12.89 13.80
CA TRP A 146 4.18 -14.01 14.14
C TRP A 146 5.62 -13.55 14.41
N MET A 147 6.12 -12.58 13.63
CA MET A 147 7.44 -11.98 13.85
C MET A 147 7.52 -11.30 15.22
N LEU A 148 6.50 -10.53 15.61
CA LEU A 148 6.43 -9.92 16.93
C LEU A 148 6.50 -10.97 18.05
N ASP A 149 5.73 -12.06 17.91
CA ASP A 149 5.70 -13.14 18.90
C ASP A 149 7.04 -13.86 19.02
N GLU A 150 7.75 -14.10 17.91
CA GLU A 150 9.11 -14.64 17.93
C GLU A 150 10.11 -13.67 18.58
N MET A 151 10.03 -12.38 18.27
CA MET A 151 10.92 -11.38 18.87
C MET A 151 10.69 -11.24 20.39
N LYS A 152 9.44 -11.37 20.87
CA LYS A 152 9.12 -11.38 22.32
C LYS A 152 9.81 -12.54 23.05
N LYS A 153 10.02 -13.69 22.39
CA LYS A 153 10.70 -14.86 22.98
C LYS A 153 12.19 -14.65 23.18
N LEU A 154 12.81 -13.76 22.41
CA LEU A 154 14.25 -13.48 22.46
C LEU A 154 14.66 -12.63 23.68
N GLN A 155 13.71 -12.19 24.51
CA GLN A 155 13.92 -11.45 25.76
C GLN A 155 14.88 -10.25 25.64
N PHE A 156 14.94 -9.61 24.48
CA PHE A 156 15.68 -8.36 24.29
C PHE A 156 14.89 -7.17 24.87
N MET A 157 15.59 -6.16 25.41
CA MET A 157 14.99 -4.90 25.89
C MET A 157 14.47 -4.08 24.71
N PHE A 158 13.26 -4.41 24.24
CA PHE A 158 12.55 -3.66 23.22
C PHE A 158 11.13 -3.32 23.70
N PRO A 159 10.61 -2.11 23.45
CA PRO A 159 9.26 -1.70 23.83
C PRO A 159 8.19 -2.36 22.94
N PHE A 160 8.03 -3.68 23.07
CA PHE A 160 7.09 -4.50 22.30
C PHE A 160 5.65 -4.00 22.37
N LYS A 161 5.24 -3.43 23.51
CA LYS A 161 3.89 -2.89 23.71
C LYS A 161 3.61 -1.72 22.76
N THR A 162 4.56 -0.80 22.61
CA THR A 162 4.43 0.36 21.71
C THR A 162 4.28 -0.11 20.26
N LEU A 163 5.06 -1.11 19.85
CA LEU A 163 4.98 -1.70 18.51
C LEU A 163 3.65 -2.43 18.28
N GLU A 164 3.17 -3.19 19.27
CA GLU A 164 1.89 -3.90 19.20
C GLU A 164 0.70 -2.92 19.09
N ASP A 165 0.69 -1.87 19.91
CA ASP A 165 -0.33 -0.82 19.87
C ASP A 165 -0.30 -0.04 18.55
N TYR A 166 0.90 0.18 17.98
CA TYR A 166 1.04 0.75 16.64
C TYR A 166 0.42 -0.16 15.57
N MET A 167 0.80 -1.44 15.54
CA MET A 167 0.26 -2.39 14.55
C MET A 167 -1.25 -2.55 14.66
N LYS A 168 -1.78 -2.64 15.89
CA LYS A 168 -3.23 -2.76 16.13
C LYS A 168 -3.99 -1.54 15.64
N ARG A 169 -3.48 -0.32 15.90
CA ARG A 169 -4.09 0.92 15.40
C ARG A 169 -4.00 1.06 13.89
N ALA A 170 -2.89 0.60 13.30
CA ALA A 170 -2.69 0.57 11.85
C ALA A 170 -3.49 -0.55 11.14
N GLY A 171 -4.16 -1.43 11.89
CA GLY A 171 -4.85 -2.60 11.32
C GLY A 171 -3.90 -3.62 10.69
N ILE A 172 -2.62 -3.58 11.06
CA ILE A 172 -1.61 -4.54 10.60
C ILE A 172 -1.84 -5.85 11.34
N THR A 173 -2.13 -6.90 10.57
CA THR A 173 -2.35 -8.25 11.09
C THR A 173 -1.30 -9.21 10.52
N ASN A 174 -1.69 -10.19 9.70
CA ASN A 174 -0.79 -11.15 9.08
C ASN A 174 -0.18 -10.68 7.74
N GLY A 175 -0.36 -9.39 7.40
CA GLY A 175 0.15 -8.78 6.18
C GLY A 175 -0.47 -9.39 4.91
N TYR A 176 0.37 -10.03 4.10
CA TYR A 176 -0.04 -10.67 2.84
C TYR A 176 -0.22 -12.19 2.96
N GLN A 177 0.09 -12.79 4.11
CA GLN A 177 0.18 -14.24 4.26
C GLN A 177 -1.18 -14.96 4.22
N SER A 178 -2.29 -14.28 4.57
CA SER A 178 -3.63 -14.87 4.46
C SER A 178 -4.41 -14.39 3.22
N LYS A 179 -3.79 -13.56 2.37
CA LYS A 179 -4.44 -13.12 1.14
C LYS A 179 -4.42 -14.26 0.12
N PRO A 180 -5.43 -14.38 -0.75
CA PRO A 180 -5.38 -15.35 -1.84
C PRO A 180 -4.30 -14.97 -2.83
N CYS A 181 -3.71 -15.98 -3.46
CA CYS A 181 -2.78 -15.79 -4.56
C CYS A 181 -3.55 -15.68 -5.88
N LEU A 182 -3.21 -14.74 -6.75
CA LEU A 182 -3.66 -14.73 -8.14
C LEU A 182 -3.16 -15.98 -8.86
N ASP A 183 -1.96 -16.45 -8.52
CA ASP A 183 -1.40 -17.71 -9.00
C ASP A 183 -1.19 -18.72 -7.86
N PRO A 184 -2.07 -19.71 -7.69
CA PRO A 184 -1.87 -20.74 -6.68
C PRO A 184 -0.73 -21.71 -7.03
N THR A 185 -0.28 -21.76 -8.29
CA THR A 185 0.83 -22.61 -8.72
C THR A 185 2.20 -22.02 -8.40
N ASP A 186 2.26 -20.72 -8.08
CA ASP A 186 3.50 -20.03 -7.71
C ASP A 186 4.16 -20.70 -6.49
N PRO A 187 5.42 -21.16 -6.57
CA PRO A 187 6.11 -21.83 -5.47
C PRO A 187 6.28 -20.93 -4.24
N GLU A 188 6.32 -19.61 -4.40
CA GLU A 188 6.46 -18.64 -3.30
C GLU A 188 5.13 -18.31 -2.63
N CYS A 189 3.99 -18.64 -3.25
CA CYS A 189 2.67 -18.41 -2.66
C CYS A 189 2.54 -19.18 -1.32
N PRO A 190 2.16 -18.51 -0.21
CA PRO A 190 2.23 -19.08 1.12
C PRO A 190 1.20 -20.18 1.33
N LYS A 191 1.56 -21.19 2.13
CA LYS A 191 0.68 -22.32 2.46
C LYS A 191 -0.57 -21.90 3.24
N THR A 192 -0.52 -20.73 3.88
CA THR A 192 -1.63 -20.10 4.61
C THR A 192 -2.65 -19.41 3.69
N ALA A 193 -2.33 -19.22 2.40
CA ALA A 193 -3.28 -18.65 1.45
C ALA A 193 -4.46 -19.60 1.23
N PRO A 194 -5.72 -19.08 1.24
CA PRO A 194 -6.93 -19.91 1.20
C PRO A 194 -7.07 -20.75 -0.08
N ASN A 195 -6.47 -20.31 -1.19
CA ASN A 195 -6.56 -20.99 -2.47
C ASN A 195 -5.30 -21.80 -2.85
N LYS A 196 -4.28 -21.86 -1.99
CA LYS A 196 -3.04 -22.63 -2.28
C LYS A 196 -3.33 -24.11 -2.45
N LYS A 197 -4.16 -24.69 -1.57
CA LYS A 197 -4.51 -26.12 -1.58
C LYS A 197 -5.52 -26.47 -2.67
N SER A 198 -6.48 -25.59 -2.94
CA SER A 198 -7.54 -25.84 -3.92
C SER A 198 -7.07 -25.65 -5.36
N GLN A 199 -5.95 -24.95 -5.57
CA GLN A 199 -5.46 -24.54 -6.89
C GLN A 199 -6.50 -23.80 -7.75
N GLN A 200 -7.54 -23.29 -7.11
CA GLN A 200 -8.59 -22.56 -7.79
C GLN A 200 -8.17 -21.11 -8.00
N VAL A 201 -8.46 -20.62 -9.21
CA VAL A 201 -8.33 -19.21 -9.56
C VAL A 201 -9.19 -18.37 -8.62
N SER A 202 -8.61 -17.30 -8.06
CA SER A 202 -9.29 -16.45 -7.08
C SER A 202 -10.54 -15.78 -7.70
N LYS A 203 -11.73 -16.13 -7.20
CA LYS A 203 -13.00 -15.43 -7.56
C LYS A 203 -13.09 -14.02 -6.98
N GLN A 204 -12.09 -13.57 -6.20
CA GLN A 204 -12.07 -12.25 -5.59
C GLN A 204 -11.94 -11.11 -6.62
N ALA A 205 -11.31 -11.35 -7.77
CA ALA A 205 -11.31 -10.40 -8.88
C ALA A 205 -12.75 -10.06 -9.33
N SER A 206 -13.63 -11.08 -9.37
CA SER A 206 -15.05 -10.90 -9.67
C SER A 206 -15.82 -10.19 -8.55
N LYS A 207 -15.42 -10.36 -7.28
CA LYS A 207 -16.06 -9.66 -6.13
C LYS A 207 -15.68 -8.19 -6.03
N GLN A 208 -14.48 -7.79 -6.48
CA GLN A 208 -14.10 -6.37 -6.61
C GLN A 208 -15.03 -5.66 -7.60
N ALA A 209 -15.41 -6.33 -8.70
CA ALA A 209 -16.42 -5.84 -9.65
C ALA A 209 -17.76 -5.56 -8.98
N SER A 210 -18.24 -6.50 -8.16
CA SER A 210 -19.54 -6.39 -7.49
C SER A 210 -19.57 -5.32 -6.40
N LYS A 211 -18.46 -5.05 -5.71
CA LYS A 211 -18.37 -3.98 -4.72
C LYS A 211 -18.35 -2.59 -5.36
N GLN A 212 -17.77 -2.44 -6.55
CA GLN A 212 -17.79 -1.18 -7.29
C GLN A 212 -19.13 -0.93 -8.01
N ALA A 213 -19.80 -1.97 -8.51
CA ALA A 213 -21.11 -1.86 -9.14
C ALA A 213 -22.28 -1.67 -8.14
N GLY A 214 -22.10 -2.05 -6.86
CA GLY A 214 -23.12 -1.93 -5.80
C GLY A 214 -23.18 -0.57 -5.10
N GLY A 215 -22.40 0.42 -5.55
CA GLY A 215 -22.43 1.80 -5.04
C GLY A 215 -23.68 2.55 -5.50
N GLN A 216 -24.84 2.19 -4.97
CA GLN A 216 -26.07 2.96 -5.14
C GLN A 216 -25.85 4.37 -4.54
N PRO A 217 -26.22 5.47 -5.23
CA PRO A 217 -26.03 6.81 -4.70
C PRO A 217 -26.89 6.95 -3.43
N SER A 218 -26.22 6.95 -2.27
CA SER A 218 -26.87 7.18 -0.99
C SER A 218 -27.45 8.60 -1.01
N LYS A 219 -28.77 8.70 -1.14
CA LYS A 219 -29.53 9.93 -0.93
C LYS A 219 -29.24 10.40 0.50
N ARG A 220 -28.35 11.38 0.66
CA ARG A 220 -28.24 12.13 1.91
C ARG A 220 -29.48 13.00 2.05
N THR A 221 -30.47 12.51 2.79
CA THR A 221 -31.53 13.35 3.33
C THR A 221 -30.90 14.25 4.38
N LEU A 222 -30.79 15.56 4.10
CA LEU A 222 -30.51 16.54 5.14
C LEU A 222 -31.73 16.63 6.06
N SER A 223 -31.58 16.23 7.32
CA SER A 223 -32.52 16.62 8.37
C SER A 223 -32.22 18.07 8.80
N PRO A 224 -33.21 18.96 8.87
CA PRO A 224 -33.05 20.30 9.44
C PRO A 224 -32.95 20.17 10.96
N ARG A 225 -31.87 20.67 11.56
CA ARG A 225 -31.82 20.90 13.01
C ARG A 225 -32.45 22.27 13.29
N LEU A 226 -33.39 22.28 14.23
CA LEU A 226 -33.77 23.46 15.01
C LEU A 226 -32.56 24.04 15.74
#